data_AF-A0A1S4C5J9-F1
#
_entry.id   AF-A0A1S4C5J9-F1
#
_cell.length_a   1.000
_cell.length_b   1.000
_cell.length_c   1.000
_cell.angle_alpha   90.00
_cell.angle_beta   90.00
_cell.angle_gamma   90.00
#
_symmetry.space_group_name_H-M   'P 1'
#
loop_
_entity.id
_entity.type
_entity.pdbx_description
1 polymer ?
#
loop_
_entity_poly.entity_id
_entity_poly.type
_entity_poly.pdbx_seq_one_letter_code
_entity_poly.pdbx_strand_id
1 'polypeptide(L)'
;MVRDLDFGIKVIGSDIVREHDGLAMSSRNVKLSPEDRQKALSISRALSKAKVEAGKGQVNCGELINSAIQIIDEADGRVDYAEIVEQESLEPVETIKRPVVFCVAAWFGKVRLVDNMEINI
;
A
#
# COMPACT_ATOMS: atom_id res chain seq x y z
N MET A 1 -12.90 -16.43 7.41
CA MET A 1 -12.40 -17.79 7.77
C MET A 1 -12.53 -18.10 9.25
N VAL A 2 -11.71 -17.53 10.16
CA VAL A 2 -11.72 -17.91 11.61
C VAL A 2 -13.11 -17.74 12.24
N ARG A 3 -13.70 -16.55 12.05
CA ARG A 3 -15.06 -16.21 12.50
C ARG A 3 -16.12 -17.08 11.83
N ASP A 4 -16.08 -17.21 10.50
CA ASP A 4 -17.14 -17.88 9.74
C ASP A 4 -17.21 -19.40 9.97
N LEU A 5 -16.08 -20.01 10.37
CA LEU A 5 -15.95 -21.45 10.62
C LEU A 5 -15.87 -21.79 12.12
N ASP A 6 -16.16 -20.83 13.00
CA ASP A 6 -16.20 -20.98 14.46
C ASP A 6 -14.93 -21.61 15.08
N PHE A 7 -13.75 -21.19 14.59
CA PHE A 7 -12.49 -21.62 15.18
C PHE A 7 -12.24 -20.88 16.49
N GLY A 8 -11.94 -21.60 17.58
CA GLY A 8 -11.54 -21.05 18.89
C GLY A 8 -10.12 -20.45 18.91
N ILE A 9 -9.74 -19.70 17.88
CA ILE A 9 -8.40 -19.12 17.68
C ILE A 9 -8.52 -17.58 17.72
N LYS A 10 -7.58 -16.92 18.40
CA LYS A 10 -7.44 -15.46 18.37
C LYS A 10 -6.45 -15.04 17.28
N VAL A 11 -6.90 -14.23 16.32
CA VAL A 11 -6.03 -13.62 15.30
C VAL A 11 -5.40 -12.35 15.87
N ILE A 12 -4.08 -12.25 15.83
CA ILE A 12 -3.32 -11.08 16.26
C ILE A 12 -2.65 -10.48 15.02
N GLY A 13 -3.02 -9.24 14.67
CA GLY A 13 -2.33 -8.47 13.64
C GLY A 13 -0.95 -8.03 14.10
N SER A 14 -0.01 -7.91 13.17
CA SER A 14 1.33 -7.37 13.40
C SER A 14 1.62 -6.30 12.35
N ASP A 15 2.31 -5.25 12.77
CA ASP A 15 2.69 -4.16 11.89
C ASP A 15 3.64 -4.62 10.77
N ILE A 16 3.61 -3.90 9.66
CA ILE A 16 4.54 -4.10 8.55
C ILE A 16 5.94 -3.68 9.02
N VAL A 17 6.87 -4.63 9.03
CA VAL A 17 8.29 -4.34 9.24
C VAL A 17 8.85 -3.75 7.96
N ARG A 18 9.52 -2.61 8.08
CA ARG A 18 10.15 -1.89 6.97
C ARG A 18 11.68 -1.91 7.13
N GLU A 19 12.37 -1.94 6.00
CA GLU A 19 13.81 -1.67 5.96
C GLU A 19 14.09 -0.21 6.35
N HIS A 20 15.35 0.12 6.66
CA HIS A 20 15.73 1.46 7.12
C HIS A 20 15.40 2.59 6.12
N ASP A 21 15.29 2.26 4.83
CA ASP A 21 14.92 3.15 3.74
C ASP A 21 13.40 3.22 3.50
N GLY A 22 12.61 2.45 4.27
CA GLY A 22 11.16 2.45 4.24
C GLY A 22 10.53 1.41 3.31
N LEU A 23 11.31 0.63 2.57
CA LEU A 23 10.77 -0.49 1.77
C LEU A 23 10.15 -1.54 2.69
N ALA A 24 8.94 -2.01 2.38
CA ALA A 24 8.36 -3.13 3.12
C ALA A 24 9.25 -4.37 3.02
N MET A 25 9.58 -4.99 4.16
CA MET A 25 10.43 -6.17 4.17
C MET A 25 9.70 -7.33 3.48
N SER A 26 10.32 -7.88 2.45
CA SER A 26 9.79 -9.03 1.73
C SER A 26 10.92 -9.93 1.28
N SER A 27 10.71 -11.25 1.35
CA SER A 27 11.62 -12.22 0.73
C SER A 27 11.75 -12.01 -0.78
N ARG A 28 10.83 -11.27 -1.42
CA ARG A 28 10.93 -10.89 -2.82
C ARG A 28 12.00 -9.83 -3.09
N ASN A 29 12.38 -9.02 -2.08
CA ASN A 29 13.35 -7.94 -2.25
C ASN A 29 14.72 -8.47 -2.70
N VAL A 30 15.08 -9.71 -2.32
CA VAL A 30 16.34 -10.37 -2.76
C VAL A 30 16.40 -10.59 -4.28
N LYS A 31 15.25 -10.57 -4.97
CA LYS A 31 15.17 -10.79 -6.43
C LYS A 31 15.26 -9.48 -7.22
N LEU A 32 15.24 -8.33 -6.55
CA LEU A 32 15.37 -7.03 -7.21
C LEU A 32 16.81 -6.82 -7.64
N SER A 33 17.00 -6.21 -8.81
CA SER A 33 18.28 -5.60 -9.12
C SER A 33 18.54 -4.41 -8.16
N PRO A 34 19.79 -3.97 -7.98
CA PRO A 34 20.08 -2.79 -7.16
C PRO A 34 19.32 -1.54 -7.64
N GLU A 35 19.14 -1.38 -8.96
CA GLU A 35 18.39 -0.28 -9.56
C GLU A 35 16.88 -0.40 -9.27
N ASP A 36 16.29 -1.58 -9.53
CA ASP A 36 14.87 -1.84 -9.26
C ASP A 36 14.54 -1.69 -7.78
N ARG A 37 15.46 -2.02 -6.88
CA ARG A 37 15.31 -1.82 -5.44
C ARG A 37 15.19 -0.34 -5.09
N GLN A 38 16.04 0.51 -5.67
CA GLN A 38 15.95 1.96 -5.45
C GLN A 38 14.65 2.54 -6.00
N LYS A 39 14.22 2.06 -7.18
CA LYS A 39 12.93 2.42 -7.79
C LYS A 39 11.74 1.99 -6.93
N ALA A 40 11.78 0.79 -6.37
CA ALA A 40 10.72 0.21 -5.52
C ALA A 40 10.37 1.05 -4.27
N LEU A 41 11.29 1.89 -3.80
CA LEU A 41 11.02 2.85 -2.73
C LEU A 41 9.90 3.85 -3.09
N SER A 42 9.57 4.01 -4.38
CA SER A 42 8.45 4.84 -4.82
C SER A 42 7.11 4.40 -4.23
N ILE A 43 6.89 3.10 -3.98
CA ILE A 43 5.66 2.61 -3.36
C ILE A 43 5.52 3.21 -1.94
N SER A 44 6.56 3.09 -1.13
CA SER A 44 6.55 3.59 0.26
C SER A 44 6.40 5.11 0.31
N ARG A 45 7.07 5.84 -0.61
CA ARG A 45 6.91 7.29 -0.77
C ARG A 45 5.48 7.68 -1.16
N ALA A 46 4.89 6.99 -2.15
CA ALA A 46 3.54 7.23 -2.63
C ALA A 46 2.49 7.05 -1.51
N LEU A 47 2.55 5.93 -0.80
CA LEU A 47 1.66 5.62 0.32
C LEU A 47 1.80 6.62 1.48
N SER A 48 3.04 6.99 1.81
CA SER A 48 3.31 7.97 2.87
C SER A 48 2.77 9.35 2.50
N LYS A 49 2.94 9.77 1.24
CA LYS A 49 2.38 11.02 0.73
C LYS A 49 0.85 11.02 0.82
N ALA A 50 0.20 9.95 0.35
CA ALA A 50 -1.26 9.83 0.40
C ALA A 50 -1.80 9.92 1.83
N LYS A 51 -1.13 9.27 2.80
CA LYS A 51 -1.49 9.38 4.22
C LYS A 51 -1.36 10.82 4.75
N VAL A 52 -0.30 11.53 4.37
CA VAL A 52 -0.09 12.93 4.77
C VAL A 52 -1.12 13.85 4.14
N GLU A 53 -1.46 13.67 2.85
CA GLU A 53 -2.49 14.46 2.17
C GLU A 53 -3.88 14.22 2.76
N ALA A 54 -4.20 12.96 3.07
CA ALA A 54 -5.43 12.63 3.78
C ALA A 54 -5.50 13.31 5.15
N GLY A 55 -4.41 13.30 5.92
CA GLY A 55 -4.32 14.03 7.18
C GLY A 55 -4.44 15.55 7.06
N LYS A 56 -4.29 16.12 5.86
CA LYS A 56 -4.51 17.54 5.56
C LYS A 56 -5.92 17.85 5.06
N GLY A 57 -6.80 16.84 4.98
CA GLY A 57 -8.19 16.98 4.56
C GLY A 57 -8.48 16.53 3.13
N GLN A 58 -7.50 15.94 2.42
CA GLN A 58 -7.79 15.32 1.12
C GLN A 58 -8.50 13.98 1.32
N VAL A 59 -9.81 13.95 1.12
CA VAL A 59 -10.63 12.75 1.32
C VAL A 59 -11.04 12.07 0.01
N ASN A 60 -10.77 12.66 -1.15
CA ASN A 60 -11.09 12.07 -2.45
C ASN A 60 -10.09 10.95 -2.77
N CYS A 61 -10.57 9.71 -2.82
CA CYS A 61 -9.71 8.54 -3.04
C CYS A 61 -9.09 8.52 -4.44
N GLY A 62 -9.82 9.00 -5.45
CA GLY A 62 -9.32 9.07 -6.83
C GLY A 62 -8.09 9.97 -6.97
N GLU A 63 -8.07 11.12 -6.27
CA GLU A 63 -6.91 12.03 -6.28
C GLU A 63 -5.68 11.40 -5.63
N LEU A 64 -5.86 10.73 -4.48
CA LEU A 64 -4.78 10.01 -3.78
C LEU A 64 -4.24 8.85 -4.62
N ILE A 65 -5.13 8.08 -5.26
CA ILE A 65 -4.77 6.96 -6.14
C ILE A 65 -3.98 7.45 -7.35
N ASN A 66 -4.46 8.47 -8.04
CA ASN A 66 -3.78 9.05 -9.20
C ASN A 66 -2.39 9.60 -8.82
N SER A 67 -2.27 10.26 -7.67
CA SER A 67 -0.97 10.76 -7.18
C SER A 67 0.02 9.62 -6.93
N ALA A 68 -0.45 8.53 -6.33
CA ALA A 68 0.38 7.36 -6.07
C ALA A 68 0.83 6.65 -7.35
N ILE A 69 -0.08 6.49 -8.32
CA ILE A 69 0.23 5.90 -9.62
C ILE A 69 1.31 6.72 -10.32
N GLN A 70 1.14 8.04 -10.38
CA GLN A 70 2.11 8.93 -11.01
C GLN A 70 3.51 8.80 -10.38
N ILE A 71 3.62 8.76 -9.05
CA ILE A 71 4.91 8.63 -8.34
C ILE A 71 5.59 7.30 -8.67
N ILE A 72 4.82 6.23 -8.83
CA ILE A 72 5.36 4.90 -9.13
C ILE A 72 5.80 4.82 -10.59
N ASP A 73 4.98 5.34 -11.52
CA ASP A 73 5.26 5.37 -12.95
C ASP A 73 6.50 6.23 -13.26
N GLU A 74 6.65 7.39 -12.62
CA GLU A 74 7.85 8.26 -12.74
C GLU A 74 9.14 7.58 -12.26
N ALA A 75 9.03 6.53 -11.43
CA ALA A 75 10.15 5.72 -10.98
C ALA A 75 10.37 4.45 -11.84
N ASP A 76 9.79 4.38 -13.03
CA ASP A 76 9.75 3.20 -13.92
C ASP A 76 9.09 1.96 -13.29
N GLY A 77 8.27 2.14 -12.25
CA GLY A 77 7.43 1.06 -11.73
C GLY A 77 6.19 0.90 -12.61
N ARG A 78 5.74 -0.34 -12.84
CA ARG A 78 4.46 -0.58 -13.52
C ARG A 78 3.40 -0.97 -12.50
N VAL A 79 2.45 -0.08 -12.23
CA VAL A 79 1.34 -0.36 -11.32
C VAL A 79 0.49 -1.52 -11.85
N ASP A 80 0.22 -2.49 -10.97
CA ASP A 80 -0.73 -3.58 -11.20
C ASP A 80 -2.12 -3.19 -10.69
N TYR A 81 -2.17 -2.69 -9.46
CA TYR A 81 -3.34 -1.98 -8.94
C TYR A 81 -2.94 -1.01 -7.84
N ALA A 82 -3.76 0.01 -7.65
CA ALA A 82 -3.73 0.94 -6.53
C ALA A 82 -5.18 1.24 -6.13
N GLU A 83 -5.57 0.88 -4.91
CA GLU A 83 -6.97 0.94 -4.48
C GLU A 83 -7.09 1.30 -3.00
N ILE A 84 -8.06 2.16 -2.67
CA ILE A 84 -8.38 2.53 -1.29
C ILE A 84 -9.67 1.80 -0.91
N VAL A 85 -9.58 1.00 0.14
CA VAL A 85 -10.65 0.13 0.60
C VAL A 85 -10.98 0.37 2.06
N GLU A 86 -12.20 0.06 2.45
CA GLU A 86 -12.63 0.01 3.84
C GLU A 86 -11.86 -1.09 4.61
N GLN A 87 -11.40 -0.80 5.84
CA GLN A 87 -10.44 -1.65 6.55
C GLN A 87 -10.97 -3.04 6.93
N GLU A 88 -12.26 -3.20 7.20
CA GLU A 88 -12.87 -4.48 7.59
C GLU A 88 -13.47 -5.24 6.41
N SER A 89 -14.17 -4.57 5.50
CA SER A 89 -14.86 -5.21 4.37
C SER A 89 -13.97 -5.39 3.14
N LEU A 90 -12.90 -4.61 3.03
CA LEU A 90 -12.07 -4.48 1.83
C LEU A 90 -12.85 -4.04 0.59
N GLU A 91 -14.01 -3.41 0.78
CA GLU A 91 -14.77 -2.82 -0.32
C GLU A 91 -14.16 -1.48 -0.74
N PRO A 92 -14.07 -1.18 -2.05
CA PRO A 92 -13.54 0.09 -2.55
C PRO A 92 -14.38 1.28 -2.07
N VAL A 93 -13.72 2.40 -1.81
CA VAL A 93 -14.40 3.65 -1.41
C VAL A 93 -13.95 4.83 -2.27
N GLU A 94 -14.90 5.72 -2.56
CA GLU A 94 -14.61 6.95 -3.31
C GLU A 94 -14.17 8.10 -2.40
N THR A 95 -14.59 8.08 -1.14
CA THR A 95 -14.30 9.14 -0.15
C THR A 95 -13.96 8.53 1.20
N ILE A 96 -12.88 9.00 1.82
CA ILE A 96 -12.47 8.59 3.16
C ILE A 96 -13.42 9.21 4.18
N LYS A 97 -14.25 8.37 4.81
CA LYS A 97 -15.22 8.76 5.86
C LYS A 97 -15.05 7.96 7.15
N ARG A 98 -14.20 6.95 7.12
CA ARG A 98 -13.89 6.00 8.20
C ARG A 98 -12.49 5.43 7.93
N PRO A 99 -11.90 4.66 8.86
CA PRO A 99 -10.63 3.96 8.62
C PRO A 99 -10.60 3.23 7.27
N VAL A 100 -9.55 3.49 6.49
CA VAL A 100 -9.31 2.85 5.19
C VAL A 100 -7.89 2.32 5.10
N VAL A 101 -7.68 1.39 4.17
CA VAL A 101 -6.36 0.89 3.80
C VAL A 101 -6.12 1.24 2.34
N PHE A 102 -5.01 1.93 2.06
CA PHE A 102 -4.54 2.13 0.69
C PHE A 102 -3.61 0.99 0.31
N CYS A 103 -4.06 0.12 -0.60
CA CYS A 103 -3.33 -1.04 -1.08
C CYS A 103 -2.71 -0.78 -2.46
N VAL A 104 -1.43 -1.13 -2.63
CA VAL A 104 -0.71 -0.99 -3.90
C VAL A 104 0.01 -2.30 -4.24
N ALA A 105 -0.07 -2.68 -5.51
CA ALA A 105 0.81 -3.66 -6.12
C ALA A 105 1.47 -3.05 -7.36
N ALA A 106 2.79 -3.23 -7.49
CA ALA A 106 3.53 -2.74 -8.66
C ALA A 106 4.67 -3.69 -9.03
N TRP A 107 5.05 -3.65 -10.30
CA TRP A 107 6.14 -4.43 -10.87
C TRP A 107 7.38 -3.55 -11.04
N PHE A 108 8.52 -4.06 -10.58
CA PHE A 108 9.86 -3.52 -10.87
C PHE A 108 10.68 -4.62 -11.55
N GLY A 109 10.97 -4.42 -12.84
CA GLY A 109 11.46 -5.48 -13.70
C GLY A 109 10.51 -6.69 -13.73
N LYS A 110 10.95 -7.82 -13.15
CA LYS A 110 10.17 -9.07 -13.05
C LYS A 110 9.57 -9.33 -11.67
N VAL A 111 9.80 -8.43 -10.71
CA VAL A 111 9.40 -8.62 -9.31
C VAL A 111 8.14 -7.82 -9.02
N ARG A 112 7.07 -8.52 -8.62
CA ARG A 112 5.83 -7.90 -8.13
C ARG A 112 5.91 -7.69 -6.63
N LEU A 113 5.88 -6.43 -6.22
CA LEU A 113 5.85 -6.02 -4.81
C LEU A 113 4.45 -5.58 -4.43
N VAL A 114 4.14 -5.72 -3.14
CA VAL A 114 2.90 -5.23 -2.53
C VAL A 114 3.25 -4.46 -1.28
N ASP A 115 2.51 -3.40 -1.03
CA ASP A 115 2.58 -2.63 0.20
C ASP A 115 1.20 -2.01 0.46
N ASN A 116 0.95 -1.62 1.70
CA ASN A 116 -0.27 -0.93 2.06
C ASN A 116 -0.03 0.06 3.21
N MET A 117 -0.98 0.98 3.38
CA MET A 117 -0.93 1.99 4.43
C MET A 117 -2.32 2.25 4.99
N GLU A 118 -2.45 2.11 6.31
CA GLU A 118 -3.66 2.51 7.02
C GLU A 118 -3.75 4.04 7.13
N ILE A 119 -4.93 4.57 6.82
CA ILE A 119 -5.27 5.98 6.90
C ILE A 119 -6.51 6.12 7.79
N ASN A 120 -6.31 6.76 8.94
CA ASN A 120 -7.33 6.99 9.96
C ASN A 120 -7.43 8.50 10.18
N ILE A 121 -8.48 9.13 9.63
CA ILE A 121 -8.77 10.57 9.72
C ILE A 121 -10.22 10.81 10.10
#